data_AF-A0A938CE37-F1
#
_entry.id   AF-A0A938CE37-F1
#
_cell.length_a   1.000
_cell.length_b   1.000
_cell.length_c   1.000
_cell.angle_alpha   90.00
_cell.angle_beta   90.00
_cell.angle_gamma   90.00
#
_symmetry.space_group_name_H-M   'P 1'
#
loop_
_entity.id
_entity.type
_entity.pdbx_description
1 polymer ?
#
loop_
_entity_poly.entity_id
_entity_poly.type
_entity_poly.pdbx_seq_one_letter_code
_entity_poly.pdbx_strand_id
1 'polypeptide(L)'
;MIEYAEASAEVRSVYDDIMAVRKTDWINNFWKVLANHPPTLRRTWESIKEVMAPGTLDPLTKQMIYIAVSATNACEYCVRSHTFAARAKGMSEAMLGELMAVVGMANETNALANLYQVEVDERFMAAGATPPKPAARRRRPAGARAQRRPARNTGRRSR
;
A
#
# COMPACT_ATOMS: atom_id res chain seq x y z
N MET A 1 13.88 6.20 23.98
CA MET A 1 12.64 6.53 23.26
C MET A 1 11.84 7.42 24.19
N ILE A 2 11.20 8.48 23.72
CA ILE A 2 10.40 9.37 24.58
C ILE A 2 8.97 8.84 24.62
N GLU A 3 8.50 8.47 25.80
CA GLU A 3 7.11 8.05 26.00
C GLU A 3 6.18 9.28 26.10
N TYR A 4 4.89 9.08 25.79
CA TYR A 4 3.92 10.20 25.76
C TYR A 4 3.87 10.98 27.08
N ALA A 5 3.93 10.28 28.22
CA ALA A 5 3.91 10.90 29.55
C ALA A 5 5.15 11.76 29.85
N GLU A 6 6.27 11.49 29.18
CA GLU A 6 7.56 12.16 29.36
C GLU A 6 7.79 13.27 28.32
N ALA A 7 6.92 13.36 27.31
CA ALA A 7 7.08 14.23 26.18
C ALA A 7 6.82 15.72 26.51
N SER A 8 7.62 16.59 25.89
CA SER A 8 7.36 18.04 25.89
C SER A 8 6.02 18.36 25.22
N ALA A 9 5.51 19.58 25.43
CA ALA A 9 4.27 20.03 24.79
C ALA A 9 4.36 19.97 23.24
N GLU A 10 5.53 20.30 22.68
CA GLU A 10 5.79 20.18 21.25
C GLU A 10 5.68 18.73 20.75
N VAL A 11 6.38 17.80 21.40
CA VAL A 11 6.35 16.38 21.01
C VAL A 11 4.94 15.81 21.15
N ARG A 12 4.23 16.13 22.25
CA ARG A 12 2.84 15.69 22.46
C ARG A 12 1.92 16.16 21.35
N SER A 13 2.04 17.42 20.91
CA SER A 13 1.21 17.91 19.80
C SER A 13 1.39 17.12 18.50
N VAL A 14 2.61 16.66 18.21
CA VAL A 14 2.85 15.79 17.05
C VAL A 14 2.28 14.39 17.27
N TYR A 15 2.41 13.83 18.47
CA TYR A 15 1.81 12.53 18.81
C TYR A 15 0.29 12.56 18.72
N ASP A 16 -0.34 13.60 19.24
CA ASP A 16 -1.78 13.79 19.17
C ASP A 16 -2.27 13.85 17.73
N ASP A 17 -1.56 14.58 16.86
CA ASP A 17 -1.91 14.63 15.43
C ASP A 17 -1.70 13.26 14.74
N ILE A 18 -0.64 12.51 15.09
CA ILE A 18 -0.45 11.13 14.58
C ILE A 18 -1.62 10.25 14.98
N MET A 19 -2.02 10.26 16.26
CA MET A 19 -3.11 9.46 16.80
C MET A 19 -4.45 9.84 16.14
N ALA A 20 -4.73 11.13 16.02
CA ALA A 20 -5.95 11.63 15.38
C ALA A 20 -6.04 11.24 13.90
N VAL A 21 -4.97 11.46 13.12
CA VAL A 21 -4.94 11.16 11.68
C VAL A 21 -5.02 9.66 11.41
N ARG A 22 -4.29 8.86 12.19
CA ARG A 22 -4.27 7.39 12.04
C ARG A 22 -5.42 6.69 12.74
N LYS A 23 -6.26 7.43 13.49
CA LYS A 23 -7.40 6.91 14.26
C LYS A 23 -6.98 5.78 15.20
N THR A 24 -5.95 6.06 16.00
CA THR A 24 -5.34 5.12 16.93
C THR A 24 -5.05 5.82 18.25
N ASP A 25 -4.93 5.07 19.35
CA ASP A 25 -4.65 5.56 20.70
C ASP A 25 -3.18 5.32 21.14
N TRP A 26 -2.34 4.86 20.21
CA TRP A 26 -0.94 4.56 20.46
C TRP A 26 -0.01 5.06 19.35
N ILE A 27 1.24 5.30 19.73
CA ILE A 27 2.32 5.73 18.84
C ILE A 27 3.37 4.62 18.73
N ASN A 28 3.79 4.28 17.51
CA ASN A 28 4.82 3.27 17.30
C ASN A 28 6.23 3.80 17.59
N ASN A 29 7.15 2.89 17.90
CA ASN A 29 8.50 3.22 18.37
C ASN A 29 9.30 4.17 17.46
N PHE A 30 9.10 4.14 16.14
CA PHE A 30 9.77 5.06 15.22
C PHE A 30 9.59 6.53 15.60
N TRP A 31 8.35 6.95 15.88
CA TRP A 31 8.06 8.32 16.31
C TRP A 31 8.57 8.62 17.72
N LYS A 32 8.58 7.60 18.60
CA LYS A 32 9.19 7.70 19.94
C LYS A 32 10.69 7.89 19.93
N VAL A 33 11.38 7.32 18.93
CA VAL A 33 12.80 7.55 18.70
C VAL A 33 13.03 8.95 18.12
N LEU A 34 12.26 9.36 17.10
CA LEU A 34 12.44 10.68 16.47
C LEU A 34 12.16 11.84 17.44
N ALA A 35 11.33 11.63 18.46
CA ALA A 35 11.05 12.65 19.48
C ALA A 35 12.27 13.15 20.26
N ASN A 36 13.39 12.40 20.28
CA ASN A 36 14.64 12.93 20.82
C ASN A 36 15.15 14.18 20.06
N HIS A 37 14.65 14.41 18.84
CA HIS A 37 14.91 15.62 18.07
C HIS A 37 13.59 16.19 17.52
N PRO A 38 12.87 17.03 18.29
CA PRO A 38 11.54 17.54 17.95
C PRO A 38 11.42 18.18 16.55
N PRO A 39 12.38 18.97 16.05
CA PRO A 39 12.32 19.50 14.68
C PRO A 39 12.29 18.39 13.60
N THR A 40 13.04 17.30 13.81
CA THR A 40 13.03 16.16 12.89
C THR A 40 11.73 15.37 13.00
N LEU A 41 11.21 15.16 14.22
CA LEU A 41 9.91 14.50 14.41
C LEU A 41 8.81 15.24 13.65
N ARG A 42 8.69 16.55 13.86
CA ARG A 42 7.66 17.39 13.24
C ARG A 42 7.74 17.35 11.72
N ARG A 43 8.90 17.70 11.14
CA ARG A 43 9.05 17.75 9.68
C ARG A 43 8.79 16.37 9.04
N THR A 44 9.22 15.30 9.69
CA THR A 44 9.05 13.93 9.15
C THR A 44 7.59 13.52 9.19
N TRP A 45 6.89 13.86 10.27
CA TRP A 45 5.45 13.60 10.37
C TRP A 45 4.67 14.37 9.32
N GLU A 46 4.94 15.66 9.14
CA GLU A 46 4.28 16.49 8.13
C GLU A 46 4.47 15.93 6.72
N SER A 47 5.71 15.60 6.34
CA SER A 47 6.00 15.00 5.03
C SER A 47 5.32 13.64 4.83
N ILE A 48 5.35 12.75 5.84
CA ILE A 48 4.68 11.44 5.74
C ILE A 48 3.17 11.60 5.66
N LYS A 49 2.58 12.53 6.42
CA LYS A 49 1.14 12.81 6.42
C LYS A 49 0.68 13.27 5.04
N GLU A 50 1.44 14.15 4.41
CA GLU A 50 1.16 14.64 3.04
C GLU A 50 1.30 13.51 1.99
N VAL A 51 2.45 12.84 1.95
CA VAL A 51 2.74 11.81 0.93
C VAL A 51 1.77 10.63 1.03
N MET A 52 1.37 10.25 2.25
CA MET A 52 0.50 9.09 2.50
C MET A 52 -0.99 9.45 2.59
N ALA A 53 -1.38 10.72 2.42
CA ALA A 53 -2.78 11.14 2.34
C ALA A 53 -3.49 10.51 1.13
N PRO A 54 -4.84 10.44 1.12
CA PRO A 54 -5.60 10.02 -0.07
C PRO A 54 -5.23 10.84 -1.31
N GLY A 55 -5.18 10.20 -2.47
CA GLY A 55 -4.90 10.85 -3.75
C GLY A 55 -5.18 9.91 -4.92
N THR A 56 -4.50 10.12 -6.05
CA THR A 56 -4.67 9.26 -7.25
C THR A 56 -4.33 7.79 -6.98
N LEU A 57 -3.32 7.52 -6.16
CA LEU A 57 -3.05 6.19 -5.62
C LEU A 57 -3.83 5.99 -4.33
N ASP A 58 -4.59 4.90 -4.25
CA ASP A 58 -5.32 4.56 -3.04
C ASP A 58 -4.36 4.21 -1.88
N PRO A 59 -4.82 4.32 -0.61
CA PRO A 59 -3.96 4.12 0.55
C PRO A 59 -3.33 2.73 0.68
N LEU A 60 -3.97 1.68 0.15
CA LEU A 60 -3.42 0.32 0.19
C LEU A 60 -2.27 0.20 -0.81
N THR A 61 -2.46 0.71 -2.04
CA THR A 61 -1.41 0.77 -3.07
C THR A 61 -0.18 1.51 -2.56
N LYS A 62 -0.35 2.67 -1.91
CA LYS A 62 0.77 3.42 -1.31
C LYS A 62 1.53 2.59 -0.26
N GLN A 63 0.84 1.80 0.56
CA GLN A 63 1.50 0.94 1.55
C GLN A 63 2.26 -0.22 0.91
N MET A 64 1.71 -0.85 -0.13
CA MET A 64 2.40 -1.93 -0.86
C MET A 64 3.70 -1.43 -1.50
N ILE A 65 3.70 -0.23 -2.09
CA ILE A 65 4.92 0.42 -2.59
C ILE A 65 5.92 0.64 -1.45
N TYR A 66 5.46 1.13 -0.29
CA TYR A 66 6.32 1.36 0.88
C TYR A 66 6.95 0.05 1.37
N ILE A 67 6.19 -1.05 1.40
CA ILE A 67 6.68 -2.39 1.76
C ILE A 67 7.74 -2.85 0.75
N ALA A 68 7.48 -2.70 -0.55
CA ALA A 68 8.42 -3.09 -1.60
C ALA A 68 9.78 -2.38 -1.45
N VAL A 69 9.78 -1.05 -1.31
CA VAL A 69 11.00 -0.27 -1.09
C VAL A 69 11.68 -0.66 0.24
N SER A 70 10.91 -0.89 1.29
CA SER A 70 11.44 -1.30 2.60
C SER A 70 12.13 -2.67 2.56
N ALA A 71 11.56 -3.60 1.80
CA ALA A 71 12.11 -4.95 1.62
C ALA A 71 13.42 -4.90 0.82
N THR A 72 13.44 -4.15 -0.30
CA THR A 72 14.68 -3.93 -1.09
C THR A 72 15.77 -3.23 -0.27
N ASN A 73 15.40 -2.33 0.64
CA ASN A 73 16.34 -1.66 1.54
C ASN A 73 16.67 -2.45 2.81
N ALA A 74 16.25 -3.72 2.91
CA ALA A 74 16.49 -4.61 4.04
C ALA A 74 16.06 -4.03 5.42
N CYS A 75 15.03 -3.18 5.46
CA CYS A 75 14.55 -2.59 6.72
C CYS A 75 13.48 -3.48 7.38
N GLU A 76 13.89 -4.35 8.31
CA GLU A 76 12.95 -5.24 9.02
C GLU A 76 11.80 -4.47 9.72
N TYR A 77 12.14 -3.41 10.47
CA TYR A 77 11.15 -2.60 11.17
C TYR A 77 10.12 -1.99 10.21
N CYS A 78 10.60 -1.50 9.06
CA CYS A 78 9.76 -0.87 8.05
C CYS A 78 8.85 -1.91 7.39
N VAL A 79 9.38 -3.08 7.00
CA VAL A 79 8.58 -4.18 6.42
C VAL A 79 7.46 -4.58 7.38
N ARG A 80 7.77 -4.79 8.67
CA ARG A 80 6.77 -5.18 9.67
C ARG A 80 5.71 -4.10 9.89
N SER A 81 6.12 -2.85 10.11
CA SER A 81 5.21 -1.73 10.39
C SER A 81 4.30 -1.39 9.20
N HIS A 82 4.83 -1.38 7.98
CA HIS A 82 4.05 -1.12 6.79
C HIS A 82 3.16 -2.30 6.40
N THR A 83 3.59 -3.55 6.61
CA THR A 83 2.73 -4.73 6.45
C THR A 83 1.52 -4.68 7.40
N PHE A 84 1.75 -4.31 8.67
CA PHE A 84 0.66 -4.09 9.63
C PHE A 84 -0.32 -3.01 9.14
N ALA A 85 0.20 -1.86 8.67
CA ALA A 85 -0.62 -0.78 8.15
C ALA A 85 -1.37 -1.12 6.85
N ALA A 86 -0.80 -1.98 6.00
CA ALA A 86 -1.43 -2.46 4.77
C ALA A 86 -2.56 -3.45 5.07
N ARG A 87 -2.37 -4.37 6.02
CA ARG A 87 -3.44 -5.30 6.46
C ARG A 87 -4.65 -4.54 7.00
N ALA A 88 -4.43 -3.49 7.79
CA ALA A 88 -5.50 -2.60 8.27
C ALA A 88 -6.29 -1.90 7.14
N LYS A 89 -5.73 -1.88 5.91
CA LYS A 89 -6.34 -1.31 4.71
C LYS A 89 -6.85 -2.38 3.72
N GLY A 90 -6.90 -3.64 4.15
CA GLY A 90 -7.47 -4.73 3.35
C GLY A 90 -6.46 -5.56 2.56
N MET A 91 -5.15 -5.42 2.83
CA MET A 91 -4.16 -6.34 2.23
C MET A 91 -4.42 -7.77 2.71
N SER A 92 -4.64 -8.69 1.78
CA SER A 92 -4.73 -10.12 2.08
C SER A 92 -3.34 -10.78 2.09
N GLU A 93 -3.23 -11.96 2.69
CA GLU A 93 -1.98 -12.74 2.64
C GLU A 93 -1.64 -13.16 1.20
N ALA A 94 -2.64 -13.37 0.34
CA ALA A 94 -2.41 -13.63 -1.09
C ALA A 94 -1.75 -12.42 -1.76
N MET A 95 -2.22 -11.20 -1.49
CA MET A 95 -1.59 -9.97 -1.99
C MET A 95 -0.17 -9.80 -1.46
N LEU A 96 0.07 -10.12 -0.19
CA LEU A 96 1.43 -10.06 0.39
C LEU A 96 2.37 -11.04 -0.31
N GLY A 97 1.94 -12.29 -0.52
CA GLY A 97 2.73 -13.29 -1.23
C GLY A 97 3.07 -12.87 -2.67
N GLU A 98 2.09 -12.35 -3.40
CA GLU A 98 2.28 -11.83 -4.77
C GLU A 98 3.21 -10.61 -4.78
N LEU A 99 3.02 -9.65 -3.86
CA LEU A 99 3.90 -8.50 -3.71
C LEU A 99 5.35 -8.92 -3.48
N MET A 100 5.60 -9.89 -2.59
CA MET A 100 6.96 -10.37 -2.33
C MET A 100 7.57 -11.09 -3.53
N ALA A 101 6.78 -11.84 -4.31
CA ALA A 101 7.26 -12.44 -5.55
C ALA A 101 7.68 -11.37 -6.59
N VAL A 102 6.89 -10.30 -6.75
CA VAL A 102 7.23 -9.17 -7.63
C VAL A 102 8.50 -8.46 -7.15
N VAL A 103 8.62 -8.20 -5.85
CA VAL A 103 9.82 -7.55 -5.27
C VAL A 103 11.07 -8.41 -5.46
N GLY A 104 10.97 -9.72 -5.22
CA GLY A 104 12.08 -10.64 -5.44
C GLY A 104 12.55 -10.64 -6.90
N MET A 105 11.62 -10.80 -7.84
CA MET A 105 11.90 -10.77 -9.28
C MET A 105 12.51 -9.43 -9.71
N ALA A 106 11.96 -8.31 -9.24
CA ALA A 106 12.49 -6.99 -9.57
C ALA A 106 13.95 -6.82 -9.10
N ASN A 107 14.27 -7.24 -7.88
CA ASN A 107 15.66 -7.18 -7.39
C ASN A 107 16.60 -8.06 -8.21
N GLU A 108 16.18 -9.27 -8.57
CA GLU A 108 16.97 -10.18 -9.42
C GLU A 108 17.22 -9.58 -10.81
N THR A 109 16.16 -9.16 -11.51
CA THR A 109 16.28 -8.64 -12.88
C THR A 109 17.00 -7.30 -12.93
N ASN A 110 16.86 -6.45 -11.90
CA ASN A 110 17.62 -5.20 -11.79
C ASN A 110 19.12 -5.50 -11.68
N ALA A 111 19.50 -6.51 -10.87
CA ALA A 111 20.90 -6.90 -10.75
C ALA A 111 21.44 -7.43 -12.08
N LEU A 112 20.69 -8.29 -12.78
CA LEU A 112 21.09 -8.81 -14.10
C LEU A 112 21.26 -7.68 -15.12
N ALA A 113 20.26 -6.80 -15.25
CA ALA A 113 20.31 -5.68 -16.20
C ALA A 113 21.50 -4.75 -15.92
N ASN A 114 21.75 -4.45 -14.64
CA ASN A 114 22.90 -3.64 -14.24
C ASN A 114 24.24 -4.35 -14.51
N LEU A 115 24.39 -5.63 -14.17
CA LEU A 115 25.65 -6.36 -14.36
C LEU A 115 25.99 -6.57 -15.84
N TYR A 116 24.99 -6.80 -16.69
CA TYR A 116 25.17 -6.88 -18.14
C TYR A 116 25.27 -5.53 -18.83
N GLN A 117 25.09 -4.41 -18.10
CA GLN A 117 25.06 -3.06 -18.67
C GLN A 117 24.10 -2.95 -19.86
N VAL A 118 22.87 -3.45 -19.68
CA VAL A 118 21.85 -3.45 -20.73
C VAL A 118 21.55 -2.00 -21.14
N GLU A 119 21.68 -1.70 -22.43
CA GLU A 119 21.31 -0.39 -22.99
C GLU A 119 19.80 -0.18 -22.96
N VAL A 120 19.37 1.07 -22.73
CA VAL A 120 17.95 1.41 -22.75
C VAL A 120 17.44 1.42 -24.19
N ASP A 121 16.43 0.59 -24.49
CA ASP A 121 15.83 0.53 -25.82
C ASP A 121 15.30 1.90 -26.29
N GLU A 122 15.59 2.28 -27.53
CA GLU A 122 15.11 3.53 -28.14
C GLU A 122 13.58 3.67 -28.11
N ARG A 123 12.86 2.54 -28.16
CA ARG A 123 11.39 2.52 -28.09
C ARG A 123 10.84 3.07 -26.77
N PHE A 124 11.57 2.92 -25.65
CA PHE A 124 11.18 3.48 -24.36
C PHE A 124 11.42 5.00 -24.29
N MET A 125 12.38 5.50 -25.07
CA MET A 125 12.73 6.93 -25.14
C MET A 125 11.85 7.70 -26.14
N ALA A 126 11.48 7.05 -27.25
CA ALA A 126 10.69 7.65 -28.33
C ALA A 126 9.18 7.72 -28.02
N ALA A 127 8.69 6.79 -27.21
CA ALA A 127 7.29 6.78 -26.80
C ALA A 127 7.10 7.68 -25.57
N GLY A 128 6.74 8.95 -25.79
CA GLY A 128 5.86 9.63 -24.84
C GLY A 128 4.58 8.79 -24.73
N ALA A 129 4.51 7.91 -23.74
CA ALA A 129 3.51 6.86 -23.67
C ALA A 129 2.10 7.45 -23.74
N THR A 130 1.48 7.40 -24.93
CA THR A 130 0.07 7.71 -25.05
C THR A 130 -0.66 6.53 -24.41
N PRO A 131 -1.41 6.73 -23.31
CA PRO A 131 -2.07 5.62 -22.65
C PRO A 131 -2.99 4.92 -23.66
N PRO A 132 -3.05 3.57 -23.66
CA PRO A 132 -4.00 2.87 -24.51
C PRO A 132 -5.41 3.41 -24.19
N LYS A 133 -6.18 3.80 -25.23
CA LYS A 133 -7.55 4.28 -25.05
C LYS A 133 -8.32 3.25 -24.21
N PRO A 134 -9.07 3.67 -23.18
CA PRO A 134 -9.82 2.74 -22.37
C PRO A 134 -10.73 1.91 -23.27
N ALA A 135 -10.67 0.59 -23.12
CA ALA A 135 -11.45 -0.34 -23.92
C ALA A 135 -12.92 0.09 -23.89
N ALA A 136 -13.50 0.34 -25.07
CA ALA A 136 -14.89 0.77 -25.18
C ALA A 136 -15.76 -0.23 -24.41
N ARG A 137 -16.46 0.27 -23.38
CA ARG A 137 -17.35 -0.54 -22.55
C ARG A 137 -18.37 -1.18 -23.48
N ARG A 138 -18.24 -2.48 -23.77
CA ARG A 138 -19.21 -3.21 -24.59
C ARG A 138 -20.58 -3.01 -23.94
N ARG A 139 -21.44 -2.21 -24.57
CA ARG A 139 -22.83 -2.05 -24.13
C ARG A 139 -23.44 -3.45 -24.15
N ARG A 140 -23.89 -3.94 -22.99
CA ARG A 140 -24.73 -5.13 -22.95
C ARG A 140 -25.96 -4.82 -23.84
N PRO A 141 -26.30 -5.68 -24.81
CA PRO A 141 -27.49 -5.47 -25.60
C PRO A 141 -28.70 -5.41 -24.65
N ALA A 142 -29.47 -4.33 -24.76
CA ALA A 142 -30.74 -4.20 -24.06
C ALA A 142 -31.67 -5.30 -24.58
N GLY A 143 -31.89 -6.36 -23.79
CA GLY A 143 -32.81 -7.42 -24.19
C GLY A 143 -32.59 -8.80 -23.57
N ALA A 144 -31.48 -9.09 -22.90
CA ALA A 144 -31.30 -10.37 -22.23
C ALA A 144 -32.16 -10.45 -20.94
N ARG A 145 -33.45 -10.74 -21.10
CA ARG A 145 -34.36 -11.15 -20.03
C ARG A 145 -33.71 -12.31 -19.27
N ALA A 146 -33.48 -12.14 -17.98
CA ALA A 146 -33.06 -13.22 -17.11
C ALA A 146 -34.14 -14.32 -17.15
N GLN A 147 -33.81 -15.46 -17.74
CA GLN A 147 -34.67 -16.64 -17.66
C GLN A 147 -34.72 -17.05 -16.19
N ARG A 148 -35.90 -16.90 -15.57
CA ARG A 148 -36.17 -17.36 -14.21
C ARG A 148 -35.98 -18.89 -14.20
N ARG A 149 -35.02 -19.36 -13.40
CA ARG A 149 -34.88 -20.80 -13.12
C ARG A 149 -36.13 -21.29 -12.40
N PRO A 150 -36.75 -22.42 -12.80
CA PRO A 150 -37.89 -22.95 -12.08
C PRO A 150 -37.47 -23.50 -10.71
N ALA A 151 -38.36 -23.35 -9.73
CA ALA A 151 -38.14 -23.80 -8.36
C ALA A 151 -37.95 -25.33 -8.31
N ARG A 152 -36.91 -25.78 -7.61
CA ARG A 152 -36.70 -27.20 -7.30
C ARG A 152 -37.84 -27.67 -6.40
N ASN A 153 -38.63 -28.61 -6.91
CA ASN A 153 -39.67 -29.30 -6.16
C ASN A 153 -39.01 -30.29 -5.19
N THR A 154 -38.92 -29.95 -3.90
CA THR A 154 -38.50 -30.88 -2.84
C THR A 154 -39.69 -31.76 -2.47
N GLY A 155 -39.94 -32.77 -3.31
CA GLY A 155 -40.91 -33.83 -3.05
C GLY A 155 -40.43 -34.73 -1.91
N ARG A 156 -41.06 -34.55 -0.75
CA ARG A 156 -41.06 -35.45 0.41
C ARG A 156 -41.45 -36.87 -0.04
N ARG A 157 -40.59 -37.87 0.18
CA ARG A 157 -40.99 -39.29 0.22
C ARG A 157 -40.69 -39.84 1.60
N SER A 158 -41.76 -40.02 2.36
CA SER A 158 -41.89 -40.88 3.51
C SER A 158 -42.00 -42.34 3.07
N ARG A 159 -41.11 -43.20 3.56
CA ARG A 159 -41.38 -44.46 4.26
C ARG A 159 -40.06 -45.13 4.60
#